data_AF-A0A1X7UFR1-F1
#
_entry.id   AF-A0A1X7UFR1-F1
#
_cell.length_a   1.000
_cell.length_b   1.000
_cell.length_c   1.000
_cell.angle_alpha   90.00
_cell.angle_beta   90.00
_cell.angle_gamma   90.00
#
_symmetry.space_group_name_H-M   'P 1'
#
loop_
_entity.id
_entity.type
_entity.pdbx_description
1 polymer ?
#
loop_
_entity_poly.entity_id
_entity_poly.type
_entity_poly.pdbx_seq_one_letter_code
_entity_poly.pdbx_strand_id
1 'polypeptide(L)'
;MSLRQAVQLAVTFTSGYIAGVFCTLVSHPFDTVVSKLNSDVGSSPWQTFKSLGFSGMWKGLDPRIAMVGTLTAAQWFVYDTYKIYMRIFRPPPPIIPESFRKKQEI
;
A
#
# COMPACT_ATOMS: atom_id res chain seq x y z
N MET A 1 20.13 18.18 10.02
CA MET A 1 18.78 17.60 9.80
C MET A 1 17.86 18.23 10.82
N SER A 2 16.97 19.13 10.41
CA SER A 2 16.06 19.79 11.35
C SER A 2 15.01 18.79 11.84
N LEU A 3 14.64 18.85 13.12
CA LEU A 3 13.72 17.88 13.77
C LEU A 3 12.41 17.66 12.96
N ARG A 4 11.93 18.72 12.29
CA ARG A 4 10.74 18.68 11.41
C ARG A 4 10.90 17.75 10.20
N GLN A 5 12.10 17.70 9.60
CA GLN A 5 12.37 16.83 8.45
C GLN A 5 12.35 15.35 8.86
N ALA A 6 12.93 15.03 10.02
CA ALA A 6 12.92 13.67 10.56
C ALA A 6 11.49 13.18 10.85
N VAL A 7 10.66 14.05 11.43
CA VAL A 7 9.24 13.75 11.68
C VAL A 7 8.46 13.54 10.38
N GLN A 8 8.68 14.36 9.34
CA GLN A 8 8.04 14.16 8.03
C GLN A 8 8.44 12.84 7.36
N LEU A 9 9.73 12.47 7.44
CA LEU A 9 10.24 11.21 6.92
C LEU A 9 9.57 10.03 7.63
N ALA A 10 9.47 10.09 8.95
CA ALA A 10 8.84 9.05 9.78
C ALA A 10 7.34 8.91 9.46
N VAL A 11 6.61 10.02 9.37
CA VAL A 11 5.17 9.99 9.01
C VAL A 11 4.96 9.39 7.62
N THR A 12 5.79 9.79 6.64
CA THR A 12 5.70 9.25 5.27
C THR A 12 6.01 7.75 5.25
N PHE A 13 7.02 7.31 5.99
CA PHE A 13 7.37 5.90 6.13
C PHE A 13 6.25 5.07 6.77
N THR A 14 5.70 5.52 7.90
CA THR A 14 4.60 4.83 8.60
C THR A 14 3.35 4.78 7.73
N SER A 15 3.01 5.88 7.05
CA SER A 15 1.87 5.92 6.13
C SER A 15 2.05 4.96 4.94
N GLY A 16 3.27 4.88 4.38
CA GLY A 16 3.62 3.95 3.31
C GLY A 16 3.54 2.49 3.75
N TYR A 17 3.95 2.18 4.98
CA TYR A 17 3.84 0.84 5.55
C TYR A 17 2.37 0.41 5.69
N ILE A 18 1.53 1.24 6.31
CA ILE A 18 0.10 0.95 6.50
C ILE A 18 -0.61 0.80 5.15
N ALA A 19 -0.32 1.67 4.19
CA ALA A 19 -0.85 1.55 2.83
C ALA A 19 -0.43 0.23 2.16
N GLY A 20 0.83 -0.19 2.32
CA GLY A 20 1.33 -1.47 1.80
C GLY A 20 0.66 -2.69 2.44
N VAL A 21 0.41 -2.66 3.75
CA VAL A 21 -0.34 -3.71 4.46
C VAL A 21 -1.76 -3.82 3.91
N PHE A 22 -2.46 -2.69 3.78
CA PHE A 22 -3.84 -2.66 3.26
C PHE A 22 -3.94 -3.14 1.81
N CYS A 23 -3.02 -2.68 0.96
CA CYS A 23 -2.89 -3.14 -0.42
C CYS A 23 -2.72 -4.66 -0.49
N THR A 24 -1.82 -5.21 0.34
CA THR A 24 -1.56 -6.64 0.36
C THR A 24 -2.78 -7.42 0.83
N LEU A 25 -3.48 -6.98 1.87
CA LEU A 25 -4.68 -7.65 2.38
C LEU A 25 -5.79 -7.77 1.32
N VAL A 26 -6.02 -6.70 0.55
CA VAL A 26 -7.05 -6.68 -0.49
C VAL A 26 -6.62 -7.50 -1.72
N SER A 27 -5.35 -7.42 -2.13
CA SER A 27 -4.86 -8.09 -3.33
C SER A 27 -4.54 -9.58 -3.12
N HIS A 28 -4.15 -10.01 -1.92
CA HIS A 28 -3.75 -11.40 -1.65
C HIS A 28 -4.79 -12.47 -2.01
N PRO A 29 -6.10 -12.35 -1.69
CA PRO A 29 -7.08 -13.34 -2.11
C PRO A 29 -7.23 -13.40 -3.64
N PHE A 30 -7.11 -12.28 -4.33
CA PHE A 30 -7.17 -12.24 -5.79
C PHE A 30 -5.91 -12.83 -6.43
N ASP A 31 -4.73 -12.47 -5.92
CA ASP A 31 -3.44 -12.96 -6.39
C ASP A 31 -3.29 -14.48 -6.21
N THR A 32 -3.81 -15.04 -5.11
CA THR A 32 -3.77 -16.50 -4.85
C THR A 32 -4.70 -17.27 -5.77
N VAL A 33 -5.89 -16.74 -6.07
CA VAL A 33 -6.84 -17.33 -7.04
C VAL A 33 -6.27 -17.31 -8.45
N VAL A 34 -5.71 -16.19 -8.91
CA VAL A 34 -5.07 -16.06 -10.24
C VAL A 34 -3.85 -16.98 -10.35
N SER A 35 -3.00 -17.03 -9.33
CA SER A 35 -1.81 -17.90 -9.32
C SER A 35 -2.17 -19.38 -9.41
N LYS A 36 -3.29 -19.79 -8.78
CA LYS A 36 -3.78 -21.17 -8.85
C LYS A 36 -4.47 -21.50 -10.17
N LEU A 37 -5.23 -20.56 -10.74
CA LEU A 37 -5.78 -20.71 -12.10
C LEU A 37 -4.70 -20.88 -13.16
N ASN A 38 -3.58 -20.16 -13.02
CA ASN A 38 -2.46 -20.29 -13.95
C ASN A 38 -1.64 -21.59 -13.74
N SER A 39 -1.73 -22.20 -12.55
CA SER A 39 -1.04 -23.47 -12.24
C SER A 39 -1.87 -24.70 -12.60
N ASP A 40 -3.20 -24.61 -12.51
CA ASP A 40 -4.15 -25.67 -12.88
C ASP A 40 -4.91 -25.27 -14.16
N VAL A 41 -4.30 -25.57 -15.31
CA VAL A 41 -4.85 -25.28 -16.65
C VAL A 41 -6.08 -26.14 -16.90
N GLY A 42 -7.26 -25.65 -16.51
CA GLY A 42 -8.55 -26.34 -16.68
C GLY A 42 -9.54 -26.22 -15.52
N SER A 43 -9.13 -25.61 -14.39
CA SER A 43 -10.01 -25.42 -13.23
C SER A 43 -10.88 -24.15 -13.37
N SER A 44 -12.18 -24.26 -13.09
CA SER A 44 -13.07 -23.09 -13.04
C SER A 44 -12.69 -22.18 -11.85
N PRO A 45 -12.68 -20.84 -11.99
CA PRO A 45 -12.35 -19.91 -10.89
C PRO A 45 -13.13 -20.21 -9.60
N TRP A 46 -14.37 -20.70 -9.75
CA TRP A 46 -15.25 -21.01 -8.64
C TRP A 46 -14.93 -22.34 -7.93
N GLN A 47 -14.41 -23.33 -8.67
CA GLN A 47 -13.90 -24.58 -8.07
C GLN A 47 -12.59 -24.34 -7.33
N THR A 48 -11.70 -23.54 -7.91
CA THR A 48 -10.42 -23.16 -7.29
C THR A 48 -10.64 -22.36 -6.00
N PHE A 49 -11.60 -21.43 -6.00
CA PHE A 49 -11.99 -20.69 -4.81
C PHE A 49 -12.54 -21.60 -3.69
N LYS A 50 -13.43 -22.55 -4.01
CA LYS A 50 -13.94 -23.55 -3.05
C LYS A 50 -12.85 -24.49 -2.52
N SER A 51 -11.90 -24.88 -3.39
CA SER A 51 -10.84 -25.84 -3.04
C SER A 51 -9.74 -25.22 -2.19
N LEU A 52 -9.39 -23.95 -2.43
CA LEU A 52 -8.43 -23.21 -1.61
C LEU A 52 -9.01 -22.90 -0.21
N GLY A 53 -10.29 -22.55 -0.14
CA GLY A 53 -10.95 -22.11 1.10
C GLY A 53 -10.34 -20.83 1.70
N PHE A 54 -10.97 -20.30 2.75
CA PHE A 54 -10.49 -19.08 3.43
C PHE A 54 -9.10 -19.24 4.05
N SER A 55 -8.77 -20.44 4.55
CA SER A 55 -7.47 -20.74 5.15
C SER A 55 -6.34 -20.92 4.12
N GLY A 56 -6.64 -21.38 2.90
CA GLY A 56 -5.63 -21.53 1.84
C GLY A 56 -5.29 -20.22 1.15
N MET A 57 -6.24 -19.27 1.06
CA MET A 57 -6.03 -17.93 0.53
C MET A 57 -5.13 -17.05 1.42
N TRP A 58 -5.07 -17.31 2.73
CA TRP A 58 -4.25 -16.56 3.69
C TRP A 58 -2.89 -17.23 3.98
N LYS A 59 -2.62 -18.41 3.40
CA LYS A 59 -1.37 -19.15 3.63
C LYS A 59 -0.22 -18.44 2.90
N GLY A 60 0.67 -17.80 3.67
CA GLY A 60 1.80 -17.01 3.13
C GLY A 60 1.56 -15.50 3.08
N LEU A 61 0.46 -15.01 3.68
CA LEU A 61 0.17 -13.59 3.78
C LEU A 61 1.20 -12.84 4.64
N ASP A 62 1.59 -13.39 5.79
CA ASP A 62 2.51 -12.74 6.74
C ASP A 62 3.86 -12.33 6.12
N PRO A 63 4.60 -13.23 5.43
CA PRO A 63 5.83 -12.84 4.75
C PRO A 63 5.58 -11.86 3.59
N ARG A 64 4.42 -11.92 2.92
CA ARG A 64 4.06 -10.98 1.85
C ARG A 64 3.80 -9.58 2.40
N ILE A 65 3.11 -9.47 3.53
CA ILE A 65 2.88 -8.20 4.23
C ILE A 65 4.21 -7.61 4.69
N ALA A 66 5.08 -8.42 5.30
CA ALA A 66 6.40 -7.96 5.72
C ALA A 66 7.23 -7.45 4.54
N MET A 67 7.26 -8.19 3.43
CA MET A 67 8.01 -7.83 2.23
C MET A 67 7.45 -6.59 1.53
N VAL A 68 6.15 -6.56 1.22
CA VAL A 68 5.51 -5.43 0.51
C VAL A 68 5.51 -4.18 1.38
N GLY A 69 5.17 -4.30 2.67
CA GLY A 69 5.17 -3.19 3.60
C GLY A 69 6.56 -2.54 3.74
N THR A 70 7.61 -3.34 3.89
CA THR A 70 8.98 -2.80 3.98
C THR A 70 9.50 -2.25 2.64
N LEU A 71 9.21 -2.90 1.51
CA LEU A 71 9.57 -2.39 0.17
C LEU A 71 8.90 -1.05 -0.13
N THR A 72 7.60 -0.92 0.08
CA THR A 72 6.86 0.33 -0.15
C THR A 72 7.35 1.43 0.80
N ALA A 73 7.56 1.11 2.07
CA ALA A 73 8.08 2.07 3.03
C ALA A 73 9.50 2.54 2.66
N ALA A 74 10.36 1.64 2.18
CA ALA A 74 11.70 1.99 1.68
C ALA A 74 11.64 2.84 0.40
N GLN A 75 10.76 2.52 -0.55
CA GLN A 75 10.56 3.33 -1.76
C GLN A 75 10.19 4.78 -1.41
N TRP A 76 9.23 4.96 -0.49
CA TRP A 76 8.83 6.29 -0.02
C TRP A 76 9.92 6.99 0.77
N PHE A 77 10.67 6.26 1.59
CA PHE A 77 11.79 6.80 2.36
C PHE A 77 12.89 7.37 1.44
N VAL A 78 13.30 6.60 0.42
CA VAL A 78 14.31 7.03 -0.55
C VAL A 78 13.80 8.23 -1.35
N TYR A 79 12.53 8.22 -1.76
CA TYR A 79 11.92 9.33 -2.49
C TYR A 79 11.82 10.62 -1.68
N ASP A 80 11.39 10.54 -0.41
CA ASP A 80 11.28 11.72 0.47
C ASP A 80 12.69 12.23 0.86
N THR A 81 13.66 11.33 1.07
CA THR A 81 15.08 11.68 1.28
C THR A 81 15.65 12.43 0.08
N TYR A 82 15.38 11.94 -1.14
CA TYR A 82 15.82 12.59 -2.37
C TYR A 82 15.19 13.98 -2.55
N LYS A 83 13.89 14.13 -2.26
CA LYS A 83 13.21 15.44 -2.27
C LYS A 83 13.82 16.44 -1.30
N ILE A 84 14.17 15.98 -0.10
CA ILE A 84 14.83 16.82 0.92
C ILE A 84 16.22 17.24 0.43
N TYR A 85 16.98 16.32 -0.17
CA TYR A 85 18.30 16.62 -0.74
C TYR A 85 18.22 17.66 -1.87
N MET A 86 17.25 17.51 -2.78
CA MET A 86 17.04 18.45 -3.89
C MET A 86 16.39 19.78 -3.49
N ARG A 87 16.06 19.98 -2.19
CA ARG A 87 15.36 21.17 -1.69
C ARG A 87 14.09 21.51 -2.48
N ILE A 88 13.42 20.51 -3.06
CA ILE A 88 12.12 20.69 -3.70
C ILE A 88 11.12 20.95 -2.57
N PHE A 89 10.87 22.23 -2.29
CA PHE A 89 9.84 22.69 -1.37
C PHE A 89 8.53 22.06 -1.84
N ARG A 90 7.85 21.29 -0.97
CA ARG A 90 6.52 20.77 -1.32
C ARG A 90 5.67 21.98 -1.74
N PRO A 91 5.00 21.94 -2.90
CA PRO A 91 4.06 22.99 -3.22
C PRO A 91 3.10 23.13 -2.05
N PRO A 92 2.76 24.38 -1.64
CA PRO A 92 1.81 24.60 -0.56
C PRO A 92 0.55 23.78 -0.87
N PRO A 93 -0.11 23.20 0.16
CA PRO A 93 -1.33 22.44 -0.07
C PRO A 93 -2.27 23.27 -0.94
N PRO A 94 -2.85 22.69 -2.00
CA PRO A 94 -3.75 23.43 -2.89
C PRO A 94 -4.81 24.12 -2.02
N ILE A 95 -4.89 25.45 -2.15
CA ILE A 95 -5.82 26.26 -1.38
C ILE A 95 -7.20 25.81 -1.83
N ILE A 96 -7.88 25.03 -0.98
CA ILE A 96 -9.19 24.49 -1.30
C ILE A 96 -10.12 25.71 -1.44
N PRO A 97 -10.72 25.97 -2.63
CA PRO A 97 -11.67 27.05 -2.76
C PRO A 97 -12.83 26.78 -1.79
N GLU A 98 -13.31 27.81 -1.09
CA GLU A 98 -14.32 27.66 -0.02
C GLU A 98 -15.57 26.86 -0.43
N SER A 99 -15.87 26.81 -1.73
CA SER A 99 -16.95 26.01 -2.31
C SER A 99 -16.85 24.51 -2.02
N PHE A 100 -15.65 23.95 -1.87
CA PHE A 100 -15.45 22.54 -1.53
C PHE A 100 -15.51 22.30 -0.02
N ARG A 101 -15.17 23.29 0.81
CA ARG A 101 -15.22 23.19 2.28
C ARG A 101 -16.66 23.03 2.77
N LYS A 102 -17.57 23.82 2.19
CA LYS A 102 -19.02 23.72 2.45
C LYS A 102 -19.65 22.39 2.01
N LYS A 103 -19.02 21.62 1.12
CA LYS A 103 -19.53 20.30 0.68
C LYS A 103 -19.10 19.14 1.57
N GLN A 104 -18.13 19.34 2.47
CA GLN A 104 -17.71 18.32 3.44
C GLN A 104 -18.38 18.49 4.81
N GLU A 105 -19.00 19.64 5.05
CA GLU A 105 -19.75 19.96 6.27
C GLU A 105 -21.27 19.65 6.14
N ILE A 106 -21.70 19.02 5.04
CA ILE A 106 -23.10 18.59 4.78
C ILE A 106 -23.14 17.08 4.62
#